data_AF-A0A523ME48-F1
#
_entry.id   AF-A0A523ME48-F1
#
_cell.length_a   1.000
_cell.length_b   1.000
_cell.length_c   1.000
_cell.angle_alpha   90.00
_cell.angle_beta   90.00
_cell.angle_gamma   90.00
#
_symmetry.space_group_name_H-M   'P 1'
#
loop_
_entity.id
_entity.type
_entity.pdbx_description
1 polymer ?
#
loop_
_entity_poly.entity_id
_entity_poly.type
_entity_poly.pdbx_seq_one_letter_code
_entity_poly.pdbx_strand_id
1 'polypeptide(L)'
;MSRPSREETEQAIRVLLGWVGENPDREGLKATPERVVKAFEEWYSGYKEDPVEYLRRTFYEVDGYDEMIVLRDIGFESHCEHHMAPIIGKV
;
A
#
# COMPACT_ATOMS: atom_id res chain seq x y z
N MET A 1 -5.19 -16.21 -13.51
CA MET A 1 -3.71 -16.30 -13.48
C MET A 1 -3.28 -16.54 -12.04
N SER A 2 -2.32 -17.42 -11.79
CA SER A 2 -1.76 -17.61 -10.45
C SER A 2 -0.86 -16.42 -10.08
N ARG A 3 -0.91 -15.99 -8.82
CA ARG A 3 -0.01 -14.96 -8.29
C ARG A 3 1.43 -15.50 -8.30
N PRO A 4 2.44 -14.71 -8.75
CA PRO A 4 3.84 -15.11 -8.69
C PRO A 4 4.31 -15.42 -7.26
N SER A 5 5.35 -16.23 -7.13
CA SER A 5 6.01 -16.48 -5.85
C SER A 5 6.74 -15.23 -5.35
N ARG A 6 7.11 -15.25 -4.06
CA ARG A 6 7.89 -14.17 -3.45
C ARG A 6 9.25 -14.04 -4.14
N GLU A 7 9.90 -15.16 -4.40
CA GLU A 7 11.19 -15.24 -5.08
C GLU A 7 11.11 -14.70 -6.51
N GLU A 8 10.08 -15.09 -7.28
CA GLU A 8 9.87 -14.56 -8.64
C GLU A 8 9.69 -13.04 -8.63
N THR A 9 8.97 -12.51 -7.65
CA THR A 9 8.74 -11.07 -7.51
C THR A 9 10.04 -10.34 -7.14
N GLU A 10 10.83 -10.86 -6.20
CA GLU A 10 12.12 -10.28 -5.85
C GLU A 10 13.08 -10.28 -7.03
N GLN A 11 13.12 -11.36 -7.83
CA GLN A 11 13.92 -11.39 -9.04
C GLN A 11 13.46 -10.34 -10.06
N ALA A 12 12.16 -10.11 -10.20
CA ALA A 12 11.64 -9.04 -11.07
C ALA A 12 12.11 -7.65 -10.59
N ILE A 13 12.08 -7.37 -9.29
CA ILE A 13 12.63 -6.11 -8.74
C ILE A 13 14.13 -6.00 -9.02
N ARG A 14 14.88 -7.09 -8.87
CA ARG A 14 16.31 -7.11 -9.18
C ARG A 14 16.58 -6.80 -10.66
N VAL A 15 15.76 -7.32 -11.57
CA VAL A 15 15.81 -7.00 -13.01
C VAL A 15 15.54 -5.52 -13.25
N LEU A 16 14.51 -4.94 -12.60
CA LEU A 16 14.20 -3.52 -12.72
C LEU A 16 15.35 -2.62 -12.24
N LEU A 17 16.00 -2.98 -11.12
CA LEU A 17 17.19 -2.26 -10.64
C LEU A 17 18.31 -2.25 -11.68
N GLY A 18 18.61 -3.41 -12.29
CA GLY A 18 19.59 -3.49 -13.36
C GLY A 18 19.18 -2.68 -14.59
N TRP A 19 17.89 -2.69 -14.95
CA TRP A 19 17.36 -1.97 -16.10
C TRP A 19 17.47 -0.44 -15.95
N VAL A 20 17.30 0.10 -14.73
CA VAL A 20 17.51 1.54 -14.47
C VAL A 20 18.99 1.94 -14.34
N GLY A 21 19.92 1.01 -14.54
CA GLY A 21 21.37 1.26 -14.52
C GLY A 21 22.04 1.11 -13.15
N GLU A 22 21.34 0.59 -12.13
CA GLU A 22 21.93 0.30 -10.83
C GLU A 22 22.66 -1.05 -10.83
N ASN A 23 23.60 -1.24 -9.90
CA ASN A 23 24.21 -2.54 -9.62
C ASN A 23 23.45 -3.21 -8.45
N PRO A 24 22.62 -4.25 -8.68
CA PRO A 24 21.85 -4.87 -7.61
C PRO A 24 22.70 -5.61 -6.56
N ASP A 25 23.98 -5.86 -6.83
CA ASP A 25 24.91 -6.51 -5.90
C ASP A 25 25.69 -5.54 -5.02
N ARG A 26 25.51 -4.22 -5.20
CA ARG A 26 26.10 -3.25 -4.27
C ARG A 26 25.49 -3.41 -2.88
N GLU A 27 26.30 -3.19 -1.84
CA GLU A 27 25.95 -3.45 -0.45
C GLU A 27 24.56 -2.87 -0.07
N GLY A 28 24.29 -1.61 -0.41
CA GLY A 28 22.98 -0.98 -0.15
C GLY A 28 21.77 -1.53 -0.91
N LEU A 29 21.95 -2.27 -2.02
CA LEU A 29 20.85 -2.81 -2.84
C LEU A 29 20.61 -4.30 -2.72
N LYS A 30 21.52 -5.07 -2.11
CA LYS A 30 21.37 -6.53 -2.01
C LYS A 30 20.03 -6.96 -1.41
N ALA A 31 19.57 -6.25 -0.38
CA ALA A 31 18.28 -6.50 0.27
C ALA A 31 17.13 -5.62 -0.27
N THR A 32 17.36 -4.80 -1.30
CA THR A 32 16.29 -3.96 -1.89
C THR A 32 15.13 -4.80 -2.45
N PRO A 33 15.35 -5.90 -3.20
CA PRO A 33 14.25 -6.72 -3.68
C PRO A 33 13.28 -7.18 -2.57
N GLU A 34 13.84 -7.71 -1.48
CA GLU A 34 13.07 -8.15 -0.31
C GLU A 34 12.29 -6.98 0.31
N ARG A 35 12.94 -5.82 0.51
CA ARG A 35 12.30 -4.64 1.08
C ARG A 35 11.17 -4.11 0.22
N VAL A 36 11.32 -4.11 -1.11
CA VAL A 36 10.28 -3.66 -2.03
C VAL A 36 9.08 -4.60 -1.99
N VAL A 37 9.30 -5.91 -2.00
CA VAL A 37 8.19 -6.88 -1.88
C VAL A 37 7.45 -6.68 -0.56
N LYS A 38 8.17 -6.50 0.55
CA LYS A 38 7.57 -6.22 1.85
C LYS A 38 6.75 -4.92 1.85
N ALA A 39 7.26 -3.87 1.22
CA ALA A 39 6.53 -2.61 1.09
C ALA A 39 5.23 -2.78 0.29
N PHE A 40 5.24 -3.58 -0.78
CA PHE A 40 4.04 -3.86 -1.56
C PHE A 40 3.01 -4.67 -0.75
N GLU A 41 3.45 -5.59 0.11
CA GLU A 41 2.55 -6.32 1.00
C GLU A 41 1.82 -5.39 1.98
N GLU A 42 2.46 -4.30 2.38
CA GLU A 42 1.90 -3.26 3.24
C GLU A 42 0.99 -2.29 2.46
N TRP A 43 1.50 -1.67 1.39
CA TRP A 43 0.75 -0.68 0.61
C TRP A 43 -0.53 -1.22 -0.02
N TYR A 44 -0.55 -2.52 -0.31
CA TYR A 44 -1.70 -3.20 -0.90
C TYR A 44 -2.42 -4.13 0.11
N SER A 45 -2.19 -3.95 1.42
CA SER A 45 -2.83 -4.78 2.47
C SER A 45 -4.35 -4.70 2.43
N GLY A 46 -4.89 -3.54 2.06
CA GLY A 46 -6.33 -3.26 2.00
C GLY A 46 -7.14 -4.22 1.11
N TYR A 47 -6.51 -4.87 0.11
CA TYR A 47 -7.20 -5.91 -0.69
C TYR A 47 -7.58 -7.17 0.12
N LYS A 48 -6.94 -7.39 1.27
CA LYS A 48 -7.23 -8.51 2.18
C LYS A 48 -8.13 -8.10 3.34
N GLU A 49 -8.51 -6.83 3.42
CA GLU A 49 -9.30 -6.28 4.52
C GLU A 49 -10.80 -6.30 4.17
N ASP A 50 -11.64 -6.60 5.17
CA ASP A 50 -13.10 -6.50 5.05
C ASP A 50 -13.55 -5.13 5.59
N PRO A 51 -13.99 -4.19 4.72
CA PRO A 51 -14.45 -2.89 5.19
C PRO A 51 -15.69 -2.99 6.09
N VAL A 52 -16.52 -4.04 5.93
CA VAL A 52 -17.69 -4.25 6.78
C VAL A 52 -17.25 -4.51 8.21
N GLU A 53 -16.19 -5.29 8.42
CA GLU A 53 -15.66 -5.57 9.75
C GLU A 53 -15.20 -4.30 10.47
N TYR A 54 -14.47 -3.42 9.77
CA TYR A 54 -14.05 -2.12 10.32
C TYR A 54 -15.21 -1.23 10.74
N LEU A 55 -16.30 -1.25 9.97
CA LEU A 55 -17.49 -0.43 10.23
C LEU A 55 -18.42 -1.02 11.30
N ARG A 56 -18.15 -2.22 11.83
CA ARG A 56 -19.02 -2.86 12.84
C ARG A 56 -19.09 -2.10 14.15
N ARG A 57 -18.02 -1.39 14.54
CA ARG A 57 -17.97 -0.67 15.81
C ARG A 57 -18.69 0.67 15.68
N THR A 58 -19.91 0.73 16.18
CA THR A 58 -20.73 1.94 16.23
C THR A 58 -21.01 2.36 17.67
N PHE A 59 -21.25 3.65 17.88
CA PHE A 59 -21.63 4.23 19.17
C PHE A 59 -23.03 4.84 19.02
N TYR A 60 -23.90 4.58 19.98
CA TYR A 60 -25.33 4.94 19.89
C TYR A 60 -25.70 6.21 20.70
N GLU A 61 -24.75 6.77 21.46
CA GLU A 61 -24.94 8.01 22.22
C GLU A 61 -24.75 9.22 21.29
N VAL A 62 -25.78 9.53 20.50
CA VAL A 62 -25.81 10.73 19.64
C VAL A 62 -26.71 11.84 20.18
N ASP A 63 -27.28 11.70 21.39
CA ASP A 63 -28.12 12.71 22.10
C ASP A 63 -29.08 13.53 21.20
N GLY A 64 -29.68 12.88 20.19
CA GLY A 64 -30.59 13.52 19.25
C GLY A 64 -29.94 14.44 18.19
N TYR A 65 -28.62 14.40 18.03
CA TYR A 65 -27.86 15.20 17.06
C TYR A 65 -28.29 14.89 15.63
N ASP A 66 -28.86 15.89 14.94
CA ASP A 66 -29.41 15.80 13.59
C ASP A 66 -28.74 16.75 12.58
N GLU A 67 -27.60 17.34 12.96
CA GLU A 67 -26.81 18.23 12.11
C GLU A 67 -25.71 17.48 11.32
N MET A 68 -25.12 18.16 10.33
CA MET A 68 -24.04 17.62 9.50
C MET A 68 -22.74 17.47 10.29
N ILE A 69 -22.19 16.26 10.31
CA ILE A 69 -20.83 16.00 10.80
C ILE A 69 -19.89 16.01 9.60
N VAL A 70 -18.83 16.82 9.67
CA VAL A 70 -17.79 16.87 8.63
C VAL A 70 -16.44 16.52 9.24
N LEU A 71 -15.86 15.41 8.79
CA LEU A 71 -14.46 15.07 9.03
C LEU A 71 -13.69 15.45 7.76
N ARG A 72 -12.60 16.20 7.93
CA ARG A 72 -11.78 16.74 6.83
C ARG A 72 -10.31 16.59 7.18
N ASP A 73 -9.48 16.73 6.17
CA ASP A 73 -8.03 16.78 6.30
C ASP A 73 -7.42 15.46 6.82
N ILE A 74 -8.07 14.32 6.59
CA ILE A 74 -7.53 13.01 6.94
C ILE A 74 -6.41 12.70 5.94
N GLY A 75 -5.18 12.54 6.43
CA GLY A 75 -4.05 12.14 5.59
C GLY A 75 -4.33 10.80 4.91
N PHE A 76 -4.11 10.72 3.60
CA PHE A 76 -4.20 9.48 2.85
C PHE A 76 -2.98 9.28 1.95
N GLU A 77 -2.62 8.01 1.79
CA GLU A 77 -1.61 7.56 0.85
C GLU A 77 -2.17 6.37 0.06
N SER A 78 -1.91 6.35 -1.24
CA SER A 78 -2.33 5.28 -2.15
C SER A 78 -1.34 5.16 -3.31
N HIS A 79 -1.61 4.27 -4.27
CA HIS A 79 -0.78 4.07 -5.46
C HIS A 79 -1.63 4.06 -6.72
N CYS A 80 -1.18 4.78 -7.76
CA CYS A 80 -1.82 4.76 -9.07
C CYS A 80 -1.59 3.40 -9.73
N GLU A 81 -2.64 2.65 -10.02
CA GLU A 81 -2.53 1.32 -10.66
C GLU A 81 -1.83 1.34 -12.03
N HIS A 82 -1.86 2.47 -12.75
CA HIS A 82 -1.26 2.61 -14.08
C HIS A 82 0.27 2.76 -14.04
N HIS A 83 0.80 3.36 -12.96
CA HIS A 83 2.22 3.74 -12.88
C HIS A 83 2.91 3.19 -11.62
N MET A 84 2.15 2.63 -10.68
CA MET A 84 2.57 2.27 -9.32
C MET A 84 3.21 3.43 -8.54
N ALA A 85 2.95 4.67 -8.96
CA ALA A 85 3.44 5.87 -8.30
C ALA A 85 2.55 6.24 -7.11
N PRO A 86 3.12 6.79 -6.02
CA PRO A 86 2.35 7.18 -4.85
C PRO A 86 1.41 8.36 -5.16
N ILE A 87 0.22 8.31 -4.59
CA ILE A 87 -0.74 9.42 -4.52
C ILE A 87 -0.87 9.78 -3.04
N ILE A 88 -0.46 10.99 -2.68
CA ILE A 88 -0.43 11.47 -1.29
C ILE A 88 -1.32 12.70 -1.21
N GLY A 89 -2.22 12.73 -0.22
CA GLY A 89 -3.13 13.85 -0.07
C GLY A 89 -3.95 13.80 1.21
N LYS A 90 -5.13 14.42 1.14
CA LYS A 90 -6.10 14.46 2.22
C LYS A 90 -7.51 14.17 1.71
N VAL A 91 -8.33 13.53 2.54
CA VAL A 91 -9.77 13.32 2.33
C VAL A 91 -10.61 14.06 3.37
#